data_AF-A0A2A9GH84-F1
#
_entry.id   AF-A0A2A9GH84-F1
#
_cell.length_a   1.000
_cell.length_b   1.000
_cell.length_c   1.000
_cell.angle_alpha   90.00
_cell.angle_beta   90.00
_cell.angle_gamma   90.00
#
_symmetry.space_group_name_H-M   'P 1'
#
loop_
_entity.id
_entity.type
_entity.pdbx_description
1 polymer ?
#
loop_
_entity_poly.entity_id
_entity_poly.type
_entity_poly.pdbx_seq_one_letter_code
_entity_poly.pdbx_strand_id
1 'polypeptide(L)'
;MSTTEGRIIAVRGPVIDASFDGPLPPIHSILTLTDDDMPGSFEVHGHLDAHRVRAIALQSTLGLSRGRKLRATGKPLEVPVGEAVLGRLMDVTGAMRDGGDPLPKGTPRRPIHGTPPRLSGSGAVTAFETGIKVIDLMLPLARGGKAAMFGGAGVGKTVLVMELINTMVEKYQGIAIFAGVGERSREGHEMLADMTESGVLARTALVYGQMNEPPGARWRVPLTAVSIAEDFRDRDHCNVLLMMDNVFRFVQAGSEVSGLLGRLPSRVGYQPTLASEVAELEERIASAAGASVTAIQAVYVPADDFTDPAVTAISGHMDSSIVLSRQLASEGIYPAIDPLASSSQLLDPEIVGAEHFKLAGEARALLARFRELQDIIALLGVEELGAADRLAVRRARKLQRFLTQPFVVTEAFTGQTGRSVPLADTLEGCRAILAGEADDWSDQSLYMIGGIDEARQREEAAA
;
A
#
# COMPACT_ATOMS: atom_id res chain seq x y z
N MET A 1 8.33 39.09 -4.90
CA MET A 1 7.79 38.18 -5.94
C MET A 1 6.48 38.79 -6.41
N SER A 2 6.35 39.14 -7.70
CA SER A 2 5.12 39.74 -8.20
C SER A 2 4.00 38.71 -8.15
N THR A 3 2.99 38.95 -7.32
CA THR A 3 1.78 38.12 -7.26
C THR A 3 0.98 38.33 -8.54
N THR A 4 0.96 37.32 -9.41
CA THR A 4 0.13 37.34 -10.62
C THR A 4 -1.32 37.10 -10.21
N GLU A 5 -2.16 38.12 -10.38
CA GLU A 5 -3.59 38.01 -10.15
C GLU A 5 -4.31 37.57 -11.43
N GLY A 6 -5.32 36.72 -11.25
CA GLY A 6 -6.16 36.23 -12.33
C GLY A 6 -7.62 36.17 -11.93
N ARG A 7 -8.48 35.74 -12.86
CA ARG A 7 -9.92 35.59 -12.61
C ARG A 7 -10.46 34.31 -13.23
N ILE A 8 -11.40 33.69 -12.52
CA ILE A 8 -12.10 32.50 -13.03
C ILE A 8 -13.01 32.91 -14.18
N ILE A 9 -12.87 32.26 -15.33
CA ILE A 9 -13.72 32.50 -16.51
C ILE A 9 -14.68 31.34 -16.79
N ALA A 10 -14.33 30.12 -16.38
CA ALA A 10 -15.19 28.95 -16.50
C ALA A 10 -14.98 27.97 -15.33
N VAL A 11 -16.06 27.28 -14.95
CA VAL A 11 -16.05 26.19 -13.96
C VAL A 11 -16.80 25.01 -14.58
N ARG A 12 -16.11 23.88 -14.73
CA ARG A 12 -16.61 22.64 -15.34
C ARG A 12 -16.33 21.48 -14.38
N GLY A 13 -17.24 21.31 -13.41
CA GLY A 13 -17.02 20.38 -12.30
C GLY A 13 -15.75 20.74 -11.52
N PRO A 14 -14.75 19.85 -11.42
CA PRO A 14 -13.47 20.13 -10.76
C PRO A 14 -12.44 20.85 -11.65
N VAL A 15 -12.72 21.10 -12.94
CA VAL A 15 -11.80 21.82 -13.84
C VAL A 15 -12.23 23.28 -13.94
N ILE A 16 -11.30 24.20 -13.76
CA ILE A 16 -11.52 25.64 -13.95
C ILE A 16 -10.62 26.17 -15.07
N ASP A 17 -11.12 27.15 -15.80
CA ASP A 17 -10.28 27.97 -16.68
C ASP A 17 -10.17 29.37 -16.04
N ALA A 18 -8.94 29.90 -15.99
CA ALA A 18 -8.64 31.21 -15.41
C ALA A 18 -7.87 32.09 -16.39
N SER A 19 -8.18 33.39 -16.40
CA SER A 19 -7.53 34.40 -17.22
C SER A 19 -6.58 35.24 -16.37
N PHE A 20 -5.41 35.55 -16.92
CA PHE A 20 -4.38 36.40 -16.32
C PHE A 20 -4.02 37.52 -17.29
N ASP A 21 -3.94 38.74 -16.77
CA ASP A 21 -3.54 39.92 -17.56
C ASP A 21 -2.01 40.03 -17.70
N GLY A 22 -1.27 39.32 -16.84
CA GLY A 22 0.19 39.26 -16.80
C GLY A 22 0.76 37.91 -17.27
N PRO A 23 2.03 37.60 -16.93
CA PRO A 23 2.64 36.33 -17.30
C PRO A 23 1.88 35.16 -16.68
N LEU A 24 1.68 34.11 -17.47
CA LEU A 24 0.97 32.92 -17.00
C LEU A 24 1.78 32.19 -15.92
N PRO A 25 1.09 31.70 -14.86
CA PRO A 25 1.73 30.85 -13.87
C PRO A 25 2.23 29.54 -14.51
N PRO A 26 3.42 29.03 -14.11
CA PRO A 26 3.92 27.74 -14.58
C PRO A 26 2.94 26.59 -14.34
N ILE A 27 3.05 25.53 -15.15
CA ILE A 27 2.37 24.26 -14.87
C ILE A 27 2.77 23.76 -13.46
N HIS A 28 1.82 23.11 -12.79
CA HIS A 28 1.84 22.68 -11.39
C HIS A 28 1.72 23.79 -10.36
N SER A 29 1.77 25.07 -10.74
CA SER A 29 1.61 26.16 -9.77
C SER A 29 0.23 26.12 -9.12
N ILE A 30 0.15 26.43 -7.82
CA ILE A 30 -1.13 26.57 -7.12
C ILE A 30 -1.72 27.96 -7.35
N LEU A 31 -3.02 28.00 -7.61
CA LEU A 31 -3.87 29.17 -7.59
C LEU A 31 -4.74 29.10 -6.34
N THR A 32 -4.80 30.20 -5.59
CA THR A 32 -5.70 30.33 -4.43
C THR A 32 -6.72 31.42 -4.67
N LEU A 33 -7.92 31.28 -4.10
CA LEU A 33 -8.87 32.38 -4.01
C LEU A 33 -8.26 33.53 -3.17
N THR A 34 -8.61 34.77 -3.51
CA THR A 34 -8.18 35.95 -2.73
C THR A 34 -9.12 36.28 -1.57
N ASP A 35 -10.32 35.69 -1.56
CA ASP A 35 -11.33 35.93 -0.55
C ASP A 35 -11.23 34.84 0.52
N ASP A 36 -11.15 35.23 1.80
CA ASP A 36 -10.94 34.30 2.93
C ASP A 36 -12.18 33.43 3.24
N ASP A 37 -13.34 33.74 2.67
CA ASP A 37 -14.62 33.06 2.97
C ASP A 37 -14.73 31.64 2.37
N MET A 38 -13.86 31.27 1.43
CA MET A 38 -13.90 29.97 0.77
C MET A 38 -12.49 29.43 0.52
N PRO A 39 -12.09 28.30 1.14
CA PRO A 39 -10.84 27.65 0.77
C PRO A 39 -10.98 27.08 -0.64
N GLY A 40 -10.05 27.46 -1.52
CA GLY A 40 -10.01 26.97 -2.89
C GLY A 40 -8.57 26.93 -3.39
N SER A 41 -8.05 25.73 -3.57
CA SER A 41 -6.73 25.46 -4.14
C SER A 41 -6.88 24.78 -5.50
N PHE A 42 -6.24 25.35 -6.53
CA PHE A 42 -6.30 24.83 -7.89
C PHE A 42 -4.89 24.66 -8.46
N GLU A 43 -4.56 23.48 -8.96
CA GLU A 43 -3.27 23.22 -9.60
C GLU A 43 -3.35 23.55 -11.09
N VAL A 44 -2.46 24.42 -11.58
CA VAL A 44 -2.35 24.71 -13.02
C VAL A 44 -1.92 23.45 -13.76
N HIS A 45 -2.77 22.97 -14.66
CA HIS A 45 -2.53 21.78 -15.45
C HIS A 45 -1.93 22.10 -16.82
N GLY A 46 -2.33 23.20 -17.44
CA GLY A 46 -1.85 23.58 -18.76
C GLY A 46 -2.22 24.99 -19.18
N HIS A 47 -1.51 25.51 -20.18
CA HIS A 47 -1.80 26.80 -20.81
C HIS A 47 -2.70 26.56 -22.02
N LEU A 48 -3.81 27.29 -22.10
CA LEU A 48 -4.76 27.20 -23.20
C LEU A 48 -4.39 28.16 -24.34
N ASP A 49 -3.90 29.34 -23.98
CA ASP A 49 -3.40 30.38 -24.87
C ASP A 49 -2.44 31.30 -24.07
N ALA A 50 -2.09 32.48 -24.59
CA ALA A 50 -1.16 33.41 -23.95
C ALA A 50 -1.68 34.07 -22.65
N HIS A 51 -2.99 33.99 -22.37
CA HIS A 51 -3.63 34.66 -21.24
C HIS A 51 -4.46 33.72 -20.37
N ARG A 52 -4.70 32.48 -20.81
CA ARG A 52 -5.57 31.53 -20.11
C ARG A 52 -4.86 30.26 -19.72
N VAL A 53 -5.14 29.82 -18.49
CA VAL A 53 -4.71 28.53 -17.98
C VAL A 53 -5.92 27.67 -17.64
N ARG A 54 -5.71 26.36 -17.72
CA ARG A 54 -6.61 25.35 -17.17
C ARG A 54 -6.02 24.83 -15.87
N ALA A 55 -6.83 24.79 -14.82
CA ALA A 55 -6.44 24.30 -13.51
C ALA A 55 -7.44 23.28 -12.96
N ILE A 56 -6.96 22.43 -12.06
CA ILE A 56 -7.73 21.35 -11.44
C ILE A 56 -7.91 21.68 -9.97
N ALA A 57 -9.15 21.64 -9.50
CA ALA A 57 -9.49 21.87 -8.10
C ALA A 57 -9.04 20.70 -7.23
N LEU A 58 -8.35 21.02 -6.14
CA LEU A 58 -7.96 20.10 -5.07
C LEU A 58 -8.97 20.08 -3.92
N GLN A 59 -9.98 20.96 -3.98
CA GLN A 59 -11.04 21.11 -2.99
C GLN A 59 -12.38 21.31 -3.70
N SER A 60 -13.49 21.26 -2.96
CA SER A 60 -14.84 21.38 -3.53
C SER A 60 -15.00 22.67 -4.35
N THR A 61 -15.61 22.55 -5.53
CA THR A 61 -15.95 23.70 -6.39
C THR A 61 -17.39 24.18 -6.20
N LEU A 62 -18.12 23.63 -5.21
CA LEU A 62 -19.48 24.05 -4.89
C LEU A 62 -19.50 25.51 -4.42
N GLY A 63 -20.36 26.33 -5.04
CA GLY A 63 -20.46 27.77 -4.74
C GLY A 63 -19.39 28.63 -5.42
N LEU A 64 -18.52 28.04 -6.26
CA LEU A 64 -17.55 28.77 -7.06
C LEU A 64 -18.26 29.50 -8.21
N SER A 65 -17.91 30.78 -8.41
CA SER A 65 -18.52 31.64 -9.42
C SER A 65 -17.48 32.26 -10.35
N ARG A 66 -17.91 32.53 -11.59
CA ARG A 66 -17.09 33.27 -12.58
C ARG A 66 -16.81 34.69 -12.08
N GLY A 67 -15.65 35.22 -12.44
CA GLY A 67 -15.21 36.57 -12.08
C GLY A 67 -14.50 36.65 -10.72
N ARG A 68 -14.56 35.60 -9.89
CA ARG A 68 -13.78 35.49 -8.66
C ARG A 68 -12.29 35.61 -8.95
N LYS A 69 -11.59 36.34 -8.07
CA LYS A 69 -10.17 36.62 -8.19
C LYS A 69 -9.34 35.45 -7.66
N LEU A 70 -8.24 35.18 -8.36
CA LEU A 70 -7.25 34.17 -8.02
C LEU A 70 -5.90 34.84 -7.85
N ARG A 71 -5.06 34.25 -7.01
CA ARG A 71 -3.66 34.58 -6.85
C ARG A 71 -2.83 33.35 -7.19
N ALA A 72 -1.87 33.49 -8.09
CA ALA A 72 -0.89 32.45 -8.32
C ALA A 72 0.21 32.48 -7.24
N THR A 73 0.50 31.33 -6.65
CA THR A 73 1.63 31.18 -5.71
C THR A 73 2.97 31.15 -6.45
N GLY A 74 2.96 30.78 -7.74
CA GLY A 74 4.16 30.58 -8.57
C GLY A 74 4.95 29.32 -8.19
N LYS A 75 4.40 28.47 -7.32
CA LYS A 75 5.03 27.25 -6.81
C LYS A 75 4.06 26.08 -6.84
N PRO A 76 4.57 24.84 -6.96
CA PRO A 76 3.79 23.63 -6.73
C PRO A 76 3.11 23.60 -5.36
N LEU A 77 2.18 22.67 -5.18
CA LEU A 77 1.64 22.38 -3.86
C LEU A 77 2.77 21.89 -2.96
N GLU A 78 2.99 22.57 -1.85
CA GLU A 78 3.97 22.19 -0.83
C GLU A 78 3.23 21.71 0.41
N VAL A 79 3.60 20.54 0.94
CA VAL A 79 2.96 19.89 2.10
C VAL A 79 3.92 19.84 3.28
N PRO A 80 3.44 19.87 4.54
CA PRO A 80 4.33 19.77 5.69
C PRO A 80 4.99 18.39 5.74
N VAL A 81 6.25 18.35 6.16
CA VAL A 81 7.07 17.13 6.28
C VAL A 81 7.87 17.13 7.59
N GLY A 82 8.64 16.07 7.84
CA GLY A 82 9.42 15.85 9.05
C GLY A 82 8.60 15.34 10.24
N GLU A 83 9.25 15.11 11.37
CA GLU A 83 8.66 14.44 12.56
C GLU A 83 7.35 15.06 13.06
N ALA A 84 7.14 16.37 12.85
CA ALA A 84 5.92 17.06 13.28
C ALA A 84 4.63 16.50 12.66
N VAL A 85 4.72 15.76 11.55
CA VAL A 85 3.55 15.15 10.89
C VAL A 85 3.23 13.74 11.37
N LEU A 86 4.10 13.13 12.18
CA LEU A 86 3.85 11.81 12.75
C LEU A 86 2.70 11.88 13.77
N GLY A 87 1.84 10.87 13.76
CA GLY A 87 0.62 10.82 14.55
C GLY A 87 -0.49 11.75 14.08
N ARG A 88 -0.34 12.39 12.92
CA ARG A 88 -1.30 13.35 12.39
C ARG A 88 -2.04 12.81 11.18
N LEU A 89 -3.27 13.30 10.99
CA LEU A 89 -4.05 13.08 9.78
C LEU A 89 -4.15 14.37 8.97
N MET A 90 -3.76 14.32 7.70
CA MET A 90 -3.82 15.46 6.79
C MET A 90 -4.54 15.16 5.48
N ASP A 91 -5.05 16.21 4.83
CA ASP A 91 -5.60 16.14 3.49
C ASP A 91 -4.53 16.33 2.40
N VAL A 92 -4.95 16.25 1.13
CA VAL A 92 -4.08 16.45 -0.04
C VAL A 92 -3.28 17.75 -0.01
N THR A 93 -3.83 18.82 0.58
CA THR A 93 -3.18 20.15 0.66
C THR A 93 -2.18 20.26 1.81
N GLY A 94 -2.09 19.23 2.65
CA GLY A 94 -1.27 19.22 3.85
C GLY A 94 -1.91 19.96 5.02
N ALA A 95 -3.23 20.21 4.98
CA ALA A 95 -3.97 20.73 6.12
C ALA A 95 -4.33 19.59 7.08
N MET A 96 -4.13 19.80 8.38
CA MET A 96 -4.48 18.79 9.39
C MET A 96 -6.00 18.66 9.51
N ARG A 97 -6.49 17.42 9.57
CA ARG A 97 -7.91 17.06 9.63
C ARG A 97 -8.25 16.15 10.83
N ASP A 98 -7.32 15.99 11.75
CA ASP A 98 -7.49 15.23 13.00
C ASP A 98 -8.11 16.05 14.15
N GLY A 99 -8.30 17.36 13.98
CA GLY A 99 -8.81 18.24 15.04
C GLY A 99 -7.81 18.50 16.18
N GLY A 100 -6.56 18.07 16.03
CA GLY A 100 -5.48 18.37 16.97
C GLY A 100 -4.89 19.77 16.78
N ASP A 101 -3.89 20.09 17.60
CA ASP A 101 -3.24 21.40 17.57
C ASP A 101 -2.57 21.70 16.20
N PRO A 102 -2.47 22.99 15.82
CA PRO A 102 -1.71 23.38 14.64
C PRO A 102 -0.27 22.88 14.72
N LEU A 103 0.30 22.53 13.56
CA LEU A 103 1.72 22.17 13.49
C LEU A 103 2.61 23.34 13.97
N PRO A 104 3.80 23.04 14.55
CA PRO A 104 4.76 24.05 14.97
C PRO A 104 5.04 25.09 13.87
N LYS A 105 5.22 26.35 14.26
CA LYS A 105 5.60 27.39 13.31
C LYS A 105 6.96 27.05 12.70
N GLY A 106 7.05 27.06 11.38
CA GLY A 106 8.29 26.75 10.66
C GLY A 106 8.49 25.28 10.32
N THR A 107 7.48 24.41 10.49
CA THR A 107 7.53 23.04 9.95
C THR A 107 7.97 23.06 8.49
N PRO A 108 9.00 22.28 8.12
CA PRO A 108 9.48 22.23 6.75
C PRO A 108 8.36 21.78 5.81
N ARG A 109 8.41 22.26 4.57
CA ARG A 109 7.47 21.85 3.53
C ARG A 109 8.22 21.37 2.30
N ARG A 110 7.65 20.37 1.63
CA ARG A 110 8.20 19.78 0.39
C ARG A 110 7.16 19.85 -0.72
N PRO A 111 7.55 20.19 -1.97
CA PRO A 111 6.63 20.11 -3.11
C PRO A 111 6.16 18.67 -3.34
N ILE A 112 4.89 18.50 -3.71
CA ILE A 112 4.35 17.16 -4.01
C ILE A 112 4.89 16.58 -5.32
N HIS A 113 5.31 17.45 -6.22
CA HIS A 113 5.88 17.11 -7.53
C HIS A 113 7.40 17.01 -7.37
N GLY A 114 7.94 15.82 -7.62
CA GLY A 114 9.35 15.49 -7.43
C GLY A 114 9.85 14.58 -8.54
N THR A 115 11.15 14.63 -8.80
CA THR A 115 11.79 13.73 -9.77
C THR A 115 12.20 12.44 -9.09
N PRO A 116 12.06 11.27 -9.76
CA PRO A 116 12.51 10.01 -9.21
C PRO A 116 14.03 10.02 -8.95
N PRO A 117 14.52 9.20 -7.99
CA PRO A 117 15.94 9.02 -7.76
C PRO A 117 16.69 8.57 -9.03
N ARG A 118 17.96 8.94 -9.15
CA ARG A 118 18.81 8.49 -10.27
C ARG A 118 19.16 7.01 -10.11
N LEU A 119 19.23 6.29 -11.23
CA LEU A 119 19.63 4.87 -11.28
C LEU A 119 20.97 4.57 -10.58
N SER A 120 21.92 5.50 -10.63
CA SER A 120 23.23 5.35 -9.96
C SER A 120 23.15 5.27 -8.43
N GLY A 121 21.99 5.57 -7.83
CA GLY A 121 21.75 5.50 -6.39
C GLY A 121 21.09 4.19 -5.92
N SER A 122 20.72 3.28 -6.83
CA SER A 122 20.08 2.02 -6.48
C SER A 122 21.10 1.05 -5.88
N GLY A 123 20.91 0.69 -4.61
CA GLY A 123 21.72 -0.29 -3.90
C GLY A 123 21.39 -1.74 -4.28
N ALA A 124 22.12 -2.70 -3.69
CA ALA A 124 21.79 -4.12 -3.83
C ALA A 124 20.39 -4.43 -3.27
N VAL A 125 19.66 -5.31 -3.96
CA VAL A 125 18.35 -5.79 -3.50
C VAL A 125 18.56 -6.60 -2.22
N THR A 126 17.90 -6.19 -1.14
CA THR A 126 17.92 -6.90 0.14
C THR A 126 16.49 -7.23 0.56
N ALA A 127 16.30 -8.39 1.20
CA ALA A 127 14.99 -8.80 1.68
C ALA A 127 14.58 -7.97 2.91
N PHE A 128 13.31 -7.57 2.94
CA PHE A 128 12.61 -7.03 4.09
C PHE A 128 11.98 -8.20 4.85
N GLU A 129 12.69 -8.69 5.85
CA GLU A 129 12.21 -9.77 6.73
C GLU A 129 11.09 -9.22 7.63
N THR A 130 9.88 -9.72 7.39
CA THR A 130 8.63 -9.22 7.96
C THR A 130 8.31 -9.81 9.34
N GLY A 131 8.89 -10.96 9.66
CA GLY A 131 8.52 -11.77 10.82
C GLY A 131 7.24 -12.57 10.60
N ILE A 132 6.64 -12.54 9.39
CA ILE A 132 5.40 -13.23 9.04
C ILE A 132 5.77 -14.46 8.20
N LYS A 133 5.55 -15.66 8.77
CA LYS A 133 6.03 -16.94 8.21
C LYS A 133 5.71 -17.12 6.73
N VAL A 134 4.45 -16.90 6.33
CA VAL A 134 4.03 -17.10 4.92
C VAL A 134 4.67 -16.08 3.98
N ILE A 135 4.88 -14.83 4.42
CA ILE A 135 5.50 -13.80 3.60
C ILE A 135 6.99 -14.10 3.45
N ASP A 136 7.69 -14.30 4.57
CA ASP A 136 9.14 -14.51 4.55
C ASP A 136 9.51 -15.82 3.84
N LEU A 137 8.71 -16.88 3.97
CA LEU A 137 8.95 -18.14 3.25
C LEU A 137 8.62 -18.06 1.75
N MET A 138 7.41 -17.59 1.39
CA MET A 138 6.87 -17.77 0.04
C MET A 138 6.95 -16.51 -0.82
N LEU A 139 6.98 -15.33 -0.19
CA LEU A 139 6.74 -14.03 -0.80
C LEU A 139 7.71 -12.97 -0.25
N PRO A 140 9.03 -13.22 -0.23
CA PRO A 140 9.98 -12.29 0.34
C PRO A 140 9.80 -10.90 -0.28
N LEU A 141 9.72 -9.87 0.55
CA LEU A 141 9.52 -8.48 0.11
C LEU A 141 10.88 -7.81 -0.06
N ALA A 142 11.03 -6.94 -1.06
CA ALA A 142 12.24 -6.15 -1.21
C ALA A 142 12.23 -4.93 -0.30
N ARG A 143 13.36 -4.64 0.35
CA ARG A 143 13.58 -3.36 1.01
C ARG A 143 13.72 -2.26 -0.06
N GLY A 144 12.78 -1.32 -0.02
CA GLY A 144 12.61 -0.31 -1.06
C GLY A 144 11.93 -0.80 -2.33
N GLY A 145 11.36 -2.01 -2.28
CA GLY A 145 10.55 -2.56 -3.35
C GLY A 145 9.07 -2.18 -3.20
N LYS A 146 8.30 -2.66 -4.18
CA LYS A 146 6.86 -2.41 -4.32
C LYS A 146 6.10 -3.72 -4.32
N ALA A 147 5.10 -3.85 -3.44
CA ALA A 147 4.25 -5.02 -3.39
C ALA A 147 2.78 -4.64 -3.64
N ALA A 148 2.14 -5.34 -4.56
CA ALA A 148 0.70 -5.25 -4.74
C ALA A 148 -0.01 -6.16 -3.72
N MET A 149 -1.07 -5.65 -3.10
CA MET A 149 -1.93 -6.40 -2.20
C MET A 149 -3.33 -6.50 -2.80
N PHE A 150 -3.77 -7.72 -3.04
CA PHE A 150 -5.10 -8.05 -3.56
C PHE A 150 -5.93 -8.69 -2.44
N GLY A 151 -7.20 -8.33 -2.33
CA GLY A 151 -8.07 -8.94 -1.32
C GLY A 151 -9.43 -8.25 -1.23
N GLY A 152 -10.46 -9.06 -0.99
CA GLY A 152 -11.82 -8.56 -0.75
C GLY A 152 -11.98 -7.90 0.63
N ALA A 153 -13.17 -7.38 0.91
CA ALA A 153 -13.51 -6.94 2.26
C ALA A 153 -13.48 -8.12 3.26
N GLY A 154 -13.01 -7.86 4.47
CA GLY A 154 -13.05 -8.83 5.57
C GLY A 154 -11.98 -9.93 5.56
N VAL A 155 -11.02 -9.92 4.62
CA VAL A 155 -9.94 -10.94 4.55
C VAL A 155 -8.72 -10.61 5.43
N GLY A 156 -8.77 -9.53 6.22
CA GLY A 156 -7.67 -9.14 7.11
C GLY A 156 -6.63 -8.18 6.51
N LYS A 157 -6.96 -7.43 5.44
CA LYS A 157 -6.05 -6.42 4.84
C LYS A 157 -5.49 -5.44 5.88
N THR A 158 -6.38 -4.74 6.59
CA THR A 158 -5.99 -3.73 7.59
C THR A 158 -5.14 -4.33 8.70
N VAL A 159 -5.48 -5.54 9.14
CA VAL A 159 -4.73 -6.26 10.18
C VAL A 159 -3.32 -6.58 9.71
N LEU A 160 -3.16 -7.07 8.46
CA LEU A 160 -1.84 -7.31 7.87
C LEU A 160 -1.03 -6.01 7.74
N VAL A 161 -1.67 -4.92 7.32
CA VAL A 161 -1.05 -3.60 7.21
C VAL A 161 -0.52 -3.13 8.56
N MET A 162 -1.33 -3.20 9.61
CA MET A 162 -0.93 -2.78 10.96
C MET A 162 0.22 -3.64 11.49
N GLU A 163 0.20 -4.96 11.25
CA GLU A 163 1.30 -5.84 11.66
C GLU A 163 2.61 -5.48 10.95
N LEU A 164 2.57 -5.17 9.65
CA LEU A 164 3.77 -4.75 8.91
C LEU A 164 4.30 -3.38 9.36
N ILE A 165 3.42 -2.46 9.75
CA ILE A 165 3.81 -1.19 10.38
C ILE A 165 4.50 -1.46 11.72
N ASN A 166 3.95 -2.36 12.54
CA ASN A 166 4.56 -2.76 13.80
C ASN A 166 5.97 -3.34 13.58
N THR A 167 6.14 -4.25 12.60
CA THR A 167 7.47 -4.75 12.23
C THR A 167 8.41 -3.64 11.78
N MET A 168 7.94 -2.68 10.99
CA MET A 168 8.74 -1.55 10.52
C MET A 168 9.29 -0.71 11.68
N VAL A 169 8.47 -0.47 12.69
CA VAL A 169 8.84 0.31 13.89
C VAL A 169 9.79 -0.50 14.77
N GLU A 170 9.43 -1.73 15.14
CA GLU A 170 10.17 -2.53 16.12
C GLU A 170 11.53 -3.03 15.58
N LYS A 171 11.56 -3.50 14.33
CA LYS A 171 12.76 -4.15 13.78
C LYS A 171 13.69 -3.21 13.03
N TYR A 172 13.12 -2.21 12.34
CA TYR A 172 13.87 -1.34 11.44
C TYR A 172 13.98 0.10 11.93
N GLN A 173 13.42 0.41 13.10
CA GLN A 173 13.35 1.77 13.67
C GLN A 173 12.83 2.81 12.66
N GLY A 174 11.99 2.35 11.74
CA GLY A 174 11.46 3.19 10.68
C GLY A 174 10.16 3.85 11.06
N ILE A 175 9.53 4.42 10.04
CA ILE A 175 8.21 5.03 10.16
C ILE A 175 7.27 4.46 9.10
N ALA A 176 5.99 4.71 9.27
CA ALA A 176 4.98 4.39 8.28
C ALA A 176 4.27 5.63 7.76
N ILE A 177 3.92 5.62 6.47
CA ILE A 177 3.06 6.62 5.86
C ILE A 177 1.87 5.87 5.27
N PHE A 178 0.66 6.21 5.69
CA PHE A 178 -0.56 5.63 5.12
C PHE A 178 -1.25 6.65 4.22
N ALA A 179 -1.50 6.27 2.98
CA ALA A 179 -2.22 7.04 1.98
C ALA A 179 -3.60 6.40 1.73
N GLY A 180 -4.65 7.05 2.24
CA GLY A 180 -6.05 6.72 1.96
C GLY A 180 -6.51 7.36 0.65
N VAL A 181 -6.25 6.70 -0.47
CA VAL A 181 -6.53 7.17 -1.83
C VAL A 181 -7.94 6.78 -2.25
N GLY A 182 -8.86 7.74 -2.25
CA GLY A 182 -10.24 7.50 -2.62
C GLY A 182 -10.93 6.49 -1.71
N GLU A 183 -10.60 6.50 -0.42
CA GLU A 183 -11.17 5.59 0.57
C GLU A 183 -12.46 6.08 1.20
N ARG A 184 -13.24 5.15 1.76
CA ARG A 184 -14.46 5.50 2.49
C ARG A 184 -14.10 6.19 3.80
N SER A 185 -14.79 7.29 4.13
CA SER A 185 -14.54 8.03 5.38
C SER A 185 -14.72 7.17 6.64
N ARG A 186 -15.64 6.19 6.60
CA ARG A 186 -15.82 5.20 7.68
C ARG A 186 -14.57 4.34 7.88
N GLU A 187 -14.00 3.82 6.80
CA GLU A 187 -12.81 2.95 6.85
C GLU A 187 -11.58 3.76 7.29
N GLY A 188 -11.49 5.04 6.87
CA GLY A 188 -10.47 5.95 7.38
C GLY A 188 -10.58 6.25 8.87
N HIS A 189 -11.80 6.40 9.38
CA HIS A 189 -12.04 6.61 10.81
C HIS A 189 -11.70 5.37 11.64
N GLU A 190 -12.14 4.19 11.20
CA GLU A 190 -11.80 2.90 11.83
C GLU A 190 -10.28 2.72 11.87
N MET A 191 -9.58 2.98 10.77
CA MET A 191 -8.13 2.86 10.73
C MET A 191 -7.41 3.83 11.67
N LEU A 192 -7.86 5.09 11.75
CA LEU A 192 -7.31 6.05 12.71
C LEU A 192 -7.51 5.57 14.15
N ALA A 193 -8.70 5.04 14.47
CA ALA A 193 -9.02 4.51 15.80
C ALA A 193 -8.15 3.28 16.14
N ASP A 194 -8.09 2.29 15.24
CA ASP A 194 -7.31 1.07 15.41
C ASP A 194 -5.81 1.37 15.59
N MET A 195 -5.27 2.31 14.81
CA MET A 195 -3.87 2.74 14.93
C MET A 195 -3.59 3.50 16.23
N THR A 196 -4.59 4.23 16.75
CA THR A 196 -4.48 4.91 18.04
C THR A 196 -4.47 3.90 19.17
N GLU A 197 -5.40 2.93 19.15
CA GLU A 197 -5.53 1.89 20.18
C GLU A 197 -4.32 0.94 20.22
N SER A 198 -3.80 0.55 19.06
CA SER A 198 -2.59 -0.27 18.95
C SER A 198 -1.28 0.49 19.23
N GLY A 199 -1.33 1.81 19.37
CA GLY A 199 -0.15 2.66 19.64
C GLY A 199 0.76 2.93 18.44
N VAL A 200 0.49 2.33 17.27
CA VAL A 200 1.33 2.50 16.06
C VAL A 200 1.19 3.89 15.42
N LEU A 201 0.13 4.63 15.75
CA LEU A 201 -0.12 5.97 15.19
C LEU A 201 1.04 6.94 15.48
N ALA A 202 1.70 6.84 16.63
CA ALA A 202 2.79 7.74 17.02
C ALA A 202 3.99 7.73 16.05
N ARG A 203 4.15 6.65 15.26
CA ARG A 203 5.20 6.49 14.23
C ARG A 203 4.64 6.49 12.81
N THR A 204 3.38 6.88 12.66
CA THR A 204 2.66 6.83 11.39
C THR A 204 2.12 8.21 11.02
N ALA A 205 2.28 8.65 9.77
CA ALA A 205 1.54 9.80 9.26
C ALA A 205 0.41 9.34 8.34
N LEU A 206 -0.77 9.95 8.48
CA LEU A 206 -1.95 9.62 7.70
C LEU A 206 -2.24 10.71 6.68
N VAL A 207 -2.37 10.34 5.41
CA VAL A 207 -2.69 11.24 4.29
C VAL A 207 -3.95 10.73 3.62
N TYR A 208 -5.04 11.49 3.68
CA TYR A 208 -6.34 11.08 3.16
C TYR A 208 -6.81 11.98 2.04
N GLY A 209 -7.32 11.34 0.98
CA GLY A 209 -8.09 11.97 -0.10
C GLY A 209 -9.33 11.12 -0.31
N GLN A 210 -10.39 11.41 0.43
CA GLN A 210 -11.55 10.52 0.56
C GLN A 210 -12.41 10.46 -0.72
N MET A 211 -13.32 9.47 -0.80
CA MET A 211 -14.23 9.32 -1.96
C MET A 211 -15.11 10.54 -2.23
N ASN A 212 -15.47 11.31 -1.20
CA ASN A 212 -16.28 12.53 -1.31
C ASN A 212 -15.50 13.76 -1.78
N GLU A 213 -14.17 13.65 -1.88
CA GLU A 213 -13.31 14.73 -2.39
C GLU A 213 -13.28 14.75 -3.92
N PRO A 214 -13.01 15.92 -4.54
CA PRO A 214 -12.92 16.02 -5.99
C PRO A 214 -11.84 15.09 -6.55
N PRO A 215 -11.96 14.65 -7.81
CA PRO A 215 -10.96 13.76 -8.41
C PRO A 215 -9.56 14.38 -8.46
N GLY A 216 -9.43 15.72 -8.49
CA GLY A 216 -8.12 16.37 -8.37
C GLY A 216 -7.40 16.08 -7.05
N ALA A 217 -8.13 16.01 -5.93
CA ALA A 217 -7.58 15.64 -4.63
C ALA A 217 -7.13 14.18 -4.60
N ARG A 218 -8.02 13.27 -5.02
CA ARG A 218 -7.74 11.82 -5.10
C ARG A 218 -6.57 11.51 -6.02
N TRP A 219 -6.40 12.27 -7.10
CA TRP A 219 -5.31 12.11 -8.05
C TRP A 219 -3.97 12.65 -7.52
N ARG A 220 -3.96 13.52 -6.50
CA ARG A 220 -2.72 14.11 -5.93
C ARG A 220 -2.34 13.57 -4.56
N VAL A 221 -3.27 12.97 -3.81
CA VAL A 221 -2.99 12.43 -2.48
C VAL A 221 -1.82 11.43 -2.44
N PRO A 222 -1.62 10.52 -3.43
CA PRO A 222 -0.47 9.63 -3.41
C PRO A 222 0.85 10.39 -3.51
N LEU A 223 0.90 11.48 -4.28
CA LEU A 223 2.09 12.33 -4.41
C LEU A 223 2.40 13.08 -3.11
N THR A 224 1.36 13.51 -2.38
CA THR A 224 1.51 14.07 -1.02
C THR A 224 2.16 13.05 -0.09
N ALA A 225 1.66 11.81 -0.07
CA ALA A 225 2.20 10.75 0.77
C ALA A 225 3.65 10.38 0.40
N VAL A 226 3.94 10.21 -0.90
CA VAL A 226 5.31 9.95 -1.38
C VAL A 226 6.25 11.07 -0.99
N SER A 227 5.82 12.33 -1.05
CA SER A 227 6.70 13.46 -0.71
C SER A 227 7.06 13.49 0.78
N ILE A 228 6.15 13.08 1.66
CA ILE A 228 6.46 12.90 3.07
C ILE A 228 7.44 11.73 3.25
N ALA A 229 7.19 10.60 2.60
CA ALA A 229 8.09 9.43 2.65
C ALA A 229 9.50 9.76 2.12
N GLU A 230 9.59 10.52 1.03
CA GLU A 230 10.85 10.99 0.47
C GLU A 230 11.62 11.91 1.42
N ASP A 231 10.94 12.76 2.20
CA ASP A 231 11.62 13.62 3.17
C ASP A 231 12.34 12.78 4.23
N PHE A 232 11.65 11.81 4.82
CA PHE A 232 12.27 10.90 5.79
C PHE A 232 13.36 10.01 5.18
N ARG A 233 13.21 9.56 3.93
CA ARG A 233 14.26 8.82 3.22
C ARG A 233 15.48 9.68 2.93
N ASP A 234 15.29 10.86 2.35
CA ASP A 234 16.35 11.68 1.77
C ASP A 234 17.07 12.53 2.83
N ARG A 235 16.33 13.07 3.80
CA ARG A 235 16.85 13.98 4.83
C ARG A 235 17.23 13.24 6.10
N ASP A 236 16.34 12.37 6.58
CA ASP A 236 16.50 11.71 7.88
C ASP A 236 17.16 10.33 7.75
N HIS A 237 17.43 9.86 6.51
CA HIS A 237 18.00 8.55 6.21
C HIS A 237 17.24 7.39 6.89
N CYS A 238 15.92 7.56 7.00
CA CYS A 238 15.03 6.64 7.68
C CYS A 238 14.33 5.73 6.67
N ASN A 239 14.20 4.45 7.03
CA ASN A 239 13.39 3.53 6.23
C ASN A 239 11.91 3.83 6.44
N VAL A 240 11.16 3.85 5.36
CA VAL A 240 9.74 4.19 5.36
C VAL A 240 8.95 3.02 4.78
N LEU A 241 7.91 2.59 5.49
CA LEU A 241 6.86 1.75 4.94
C LEU A 241 5.74 2.66 4.41
N LEU A 242 5.56 2.69 3.09
CA LEU A 242 4.50 3.45 2.43
C LEU A 242 3.33 2.52 2.11
N MET A 243 2.19 2.76 2.73
CA MET A 243 0.96 2.02 2.47
C MET A 243 0.03 2.86 1.62
N MET A 244 -0.49 2.33 0.51
CA MET A 244 -1.50 2.99 -0.30
C MET A 244 -2.75 2.11 -0.42
N ASP A 245 -3.86 2.50 0.20
CA ASP A 245 -5.18 1.92 -0.06
C ASP A 245 -6.05 3.04 -0.64
N ASN A 246 -6.41 3.08 -1.93
CA ASN A 246 -6.13 2.11 -2.99
C ASN A 246 -5.50 2.79 -4.22
N VAL A 247 -4.38 2.26 -4.74
CA VAL A 247 -3.68 2.87 -5.89
C VAL A 247 -4.51 2.86 -7.17
N PHE A 248 -5.47 1.93 -7.32
CA PHE A 248 -6.40 1.95 -8.45
C PHE A 248 -7.27 3.23 -8.45
N ARG A 249 -7.60 3.79 -7.28
CA ARG A 249 -8.39 5.03 -7.17
C ARG A 249 -7.63 6.25 -7.66
N PHE A 250 -6.30 6.23 -7.63
CA PHE A 250 -5.46 7.23 -8.28
C PHE A 250 -5.66 7.20 -9.80
N VAL A 251 -5.63 6.01 -10.41
CA VAL A 251 -5.89 5.85 -11.85
C VAL A 251 -7.31 6.27 -12.21
N GLN A 252 -8.30 5.85 -11.43
CA GLN A 252 -9.70 6.23 -11.63
C GLN A 252 -9.88 7.76 -11.59
N ALA A 253 -9.29 8.42 -10.60
CA ALA A 253 -9.33 9.86 -10.48
C ALA A 253 -8.63 10.55 -11.67
N GLY A 254 -7.51 10.01 -12.15
CA GLY A 254 -6.82 10.48 -13.36
C GLY A 254 -7.68 10.34 -14.62
N SER A 255 -8.43 9.25 -14.77
CA SER A 255 -9.39 9.06 -15.86
C SER A 255 -10.54 10.08 -15.84
N GLU A 256 -11.13 10.32 -14.66
CA GLU A 256 -12.17 11.34 -14.47
C GLU A 256 -11.66 12.74 -14.85
N VAL A 257 -10.47 13.12 -14.36
CA VAL A 257 -9.83 14.40 -14.69
C VAL A 257 -9.53 14.47 -16.20
N SER A 258 -8.97 13.42 -16.79
CA SER A 258 -8.62 13.38 -18.21
C SER A 258 -9.81 13.63 -19.13
N GLY A 259 -10.96 13.02 -18.84
CA GLY A 259 -12.20 13.27 -19.58
C GLY A 259 -12.65 14.73 -19.49
N LEU A 260 -12.57 15.34 -18.30
CA LEU A 260 -12.94 16.74 -18.08
C LEU A 260 -11.95 17.74 -18.71
N LEU A 261 -10.69 17.35 -18.86
CA LEU A 261 -9.67 18.11 -19.60
C LEU A 261 -9.91 18.09 -21.12
N GLY A 262 -10.80 17.22 -21.62
CA GLY A 262 -11.10 17.06 -23.04
C GLY A 262 -10.10 16.20 -23.80
N ARG A 263 -9.35 15.34 -23.10
CA ARG A 263 -8.45 14.36 -23.74
C ARG A 263 -9.30 13.24 -24.35
N LEU A 264 -8.88 12.75 -25.52
CA LEU A 264 -9.50 11.55 -26.11
C LEU A 264 -9.21 10.34 -25.20
N PRO A 265 -10.24 9.56 -24.82
CA PRO A 265 -10.03 8.37 -24.01
C PRO A 265 -9.28 7.29 -24.80
N SER A 266 -8.50 6.50 -24.06
CA SER A 266 -7.77 5.34 -24.57
C SER A 266 -8.61 4.05 -24.36
N ARG A 267 -7.95 2.88 -24.42
CA ARG A 267 -8.55 1.57 -24.19
C ARG A 267 -9.36 1.57 -22.88
N VAL A 268 -10.57 1.01 -22.94
CA VAL A 268 -11.47 0.84 -21.79
C VAL A 268 -11.86 2.18 -21.10
N GLY A 269 -11.60 3.33 -21.74
CA GLY A 269 -11.97 4.65 -21.22
C GLY A 269 -10.90 5.32 -20.35
N TYR A 270 -9.74 4.70 -20.14
CA TYR A 270 -8.65 5.29 -19.37
C TYR A 270 -8.00 6.50 -20.06
N GLN A 271 -7.26 7.29 -19.30
CA GLN A 271 -6.49 8.41 -19.84
C GLN A 271 -5.39 7.94 -20.80
N PRO A 272 -5.09 8.70 -21.87
CA PRO A 272 -3.99 8.37 -22.79
C PRO A 272 -2.61 8.43 -22.14
N THR A 273 -2.50 9.13 -21.00
CA THR A 273 -1.28 9.32 -20.20
C THR A 273 -1.14 8.32 -19.05
N LEU A 274 -1.93 7.23 -19.04
CA LEU A 274 -2.00 6.28 -17.93
C LEU A 274 -0.63 5.78 -17.49
N ALA A 275 0.15 5.24 -18.43
CA ALA A 275 1.46 4.67 -18.12
C ALA A 275 2.44 5.71 -17.57
N SER A 276 2.47 6.93 -18.13
CA SER A 276 3.36 7.98 -17.65
C SER A 276 2.97 8.52 -16.28
N GLU A 277 1.67 8.63 -15.99
CA GLU A 277 1.17 9.13 -14.70
C GLU A 277 1.39 8.10 -13.58
N VAL A 278 1.23 6.80 -13.89
CA VAL A 278 1.60 5.72 -12.95
C VAL A 278 3.10 5.73 -12.71
N ALA A 279 3.92 5.80 -13.76
CA ALA A 279 5.38 5.84 -13.62
C ALA A 279 5.88 7.06 -12.81
N GLU A 280 5.26 8.23 -12.98
CA GLU A 280 5.58 9.44 -12.19
C GLU A 280 5.41 9.23 -10.68
N LEU A 281 4.44 8.40 -10.28
CA LEU A 281 4.24 8.00 -8.90
C LEU A 281 5.20 6.88 -8.48
N GLU A 282 5.20 5.78 -9.23
CA GLU A 282 5.84 4.52 -8.83
C GLU A 282 7.38 4.55 -8.88
N GLU A 283 7.97 5.39 -9.74
CA GLU A 283 9.44 5.49 -9.85
C GLU A 283 10.07 6.35 -8.76
N ARG A 284 9.25 7.10 -8.01
CA ARG A 284 9.71 7.86 -6.82
C ARG A 284 9.87 6.97 -5.60
N ILE A 285 9.13 5.85 -5.57
CA ILE A 285 9.18 4.82 -4.54
C ILE A 285 10.39 3.93 -4.84
N ALA A 286 11.51 4.27 -4.21
CA ALA A 286 12.76 3.57 -4.39
C ALA A 286 13.69 3.75 -3.18
N SER A 287 14.69 2.87 -3.09
CA SER A 287 15.85 3.04 -2.22
C SER A 287 16.78 4.12 -2.75
N ALA A 288 17.15 5.06 -1.88
CA ALA A 288 18.09 6.13 -2.18
C ALA A 288 18.77 6.62 -0.89
N ALA A 289 19.98 7.17 -1.02
CA ALA A 289 20.71 7.79 0.09
C ALA A 289 20.88 6.88 1.34
N GLY A 290 21.03 5.56 1.15
CA GLY A 290 21.20 4.61 2.26
C GLY A 290 19.91 4.23 3.01
N ALA A 291 18.77 4.77 2.59
CA ALA A 291 17.45 4.49 3.14
C ALA A 291 16.49 4.00 2.04
N SER A 292 15.34 3.46 2.45
CA SER A 292 14.39 2.85 1.52
C SER A 292 12.96 3.25 1.80
N VAL A 293 12.19 3.51 0.74
CA VAL A 293 10.72 3.56 0.81
C VAL A 293 10.20 2.23 0.27
N THR A 294 9.82 1.32 1.17
CA THR A 294 9.16 0.06 0.80
C THR A 294 7.67 0.33 0.70
N ALA A 295 7.05 0.05 -0.44
CA ALA A 295 5.62 0.29 -0.62
C ALA A 295 4.81 -0.99 -0.66
N ILE A 296 3.66 -0.96 0.01
CA ILE A 296 2.61 -1.98 -0.13
C ILE A 296 1.35 -1.24 -0.57
N GLN A 297 0.79 -1.67 -1.67
CA GLN A 297 -0.29 -0.95 -2.32
C GLN A 297 -1.45 -1.89 -2.54
N ALA A 298 -2.61 -1.56 -1.99
CA ALA A 298 -3.82 -2.28 -2.31
C ALA A 298 -4.21 -1.97 -3.75
N VAL A 299 -4.42 -3.02 -4.55
CA VAL A 299 -4.82 -2.92 -5.96
C VAL A 299 -6.20 -3.52 -6.11
N TYR A 300 -7.17 -2.68 -6.49
CA TYR A 300 -8.48 -3.15 -6.90
C TYR A 300 -8.44 -3.66 -8.35
N VAL A 301 -8.87 -4.91 -8.58
CA VAL A 301 -8.98 -5.49 -9.91
C VAL A 301 -10.44 -5.36 -10.37
N PRO A 302 -10.75 -4.52 -11.36
CA PRO A 302 -12.11 -4.33 -11.82
C PRO A 302 -12.63 -5.62 -12.48
N ALA A 303 -13.80 -6.09 -12.02
CA ALA A 303 -14.44 -7.30 -12.55
C ALA A 303 -13.55 -8.56 -12.56
N ASP A 304 -12.58 -8.63 -11.64
CA ASP A 304 -11.56 -9.70 -11.58
C ASP A 304 -10.76 -9.88 -12.89
N ASP A 305 -10.69 -8.85 -13.73
CA ASP A 305 -9.92 -8.83 -14.98
C ASP A 305 -8.50 -8.28 -14.77
N PHE A 306 -7.53 -9.18 -14.62
CA PHE A 306 -6.10 -8.84 -14.53
C PHE A 306 -5.52 -8.29 -15.83
N THR A 307 -6.24 -8.37 -16.95
CA THR A 307 -5.80 -7.81 -18.24
C THR A 307 -6.23 -6.36 -18.43
N ASP A 308 -6.95 -5.78 -17.46
CA ASP A 308 -7.31 -4.38 -17.45
C ASP A 308 -6.05 -3.48 -17.57
N PRO A 309 -6.08 -2.43 -18.43
CA PRO A 309 -4.92 -1.56 -18.63
C PRO A 309 -4.38 -0.89 -17.37
N ALA A 310 -5.22 -0.54 -16.39
CA ALA A 310 -4.80 0.07 -15.14
C ALA A 310 -4.05 -0.94 -14.27
N VAL A 311 -4.60 -2.15 -14.13
CA VAL A 311 -3.95 -3.24 -13.40
C VAL A 311 -2.61 -3.57 -14.04
N THR A 312 -2.57 -3.71 -15.38
CA THR A 312 -1.34 -3.96 -16.12
C THR A 312 -0.29 -2.86 -15.91
N ALA A 313 -0.71 -1.58 -15.97
CA ALA A 313 0.19 -0.45 -15.77
C ALA A 313 0.77 -0.42 -14.35
N ILE A 314 -0.06 -0.65 -13.33
CA ILE A 314 0.37 -0.68 -11.93
C ILE A 314 1.27 -1.89 -11.66
N SER A 315 0.83 -3.10 -12.03
CA SER A 315 1.55 -4.35 -11.79
C SER A 315 2.91 -4.40 -12.48
N GLY A 316 3.11 -3.68 -13.58
CA GLY A 316 4.41 -3.55 -14.23
C GLY A 316 5.50 -2.91 -13.37
N HIS A 317 5.13 -2.20 -12.30
CA HIS A 317 6.07 -1.59 -11.34
C HIS A 317 6.24 -2.40 -10.04
N MET A 318 5.56 -3.54 -9.89
CA MET A 318 5.52 -4.32 -8.65
C MET A 318 6.54 -5.46 -8.66
N ASP A 319 7.28 -5.61 -7.57
CA ASP A 319 8.23 -6.71 -7.37
C ASP A 319 7.55 -7.96 -6.79
N SER A 320 6.48 -7.75 -6.03
CA SER A 320 5.73 -8.81 -5.34
C SER A 320 4.22 -8.61 -5.44
N SER A 321 3.48 -9.70 -5.35
CA SER A 321 2.02 -9.75 -5.32
C SER A 321 1.55 -10.62 -4.14
N ILE A 322 0.84 -10.01 -3.20
CA ILE A 322 0.22 -10.64 -2.04
C ILE A 322 -1.28 -10.76 -2.31
N VAL A 323 -1.79 -11.99 -2.38
CA VAL A 323 -3.20 -12.26 -2.63
C VAL A 323 -3.84 -12.82 -1.36
N LEU A 324 -4.80 -12.08 -0.80
CA LEU A 324 -5.58 -12.49 0.36
C LEU A 324 -6.86 -13.20 -0.08
N SER A 325 -7.02 -14.46 0.33
CA SER A 325 -8.11 -15.34 -0.05
C SER A 325 -9.26 -15.32 0.96
N ARG A 326 -10.48 -15.12 0.46
CA ARG A 326 -11.69 -15.26 1.27
C ARG A 326 -11.90 -16.69 1.75
N GLN A 327 -11.51 -17.68 0.96
CA GLN A 327 -11.64 -19.09 1.31
C GLN A 327 -10.80 -19.41 2.56
N LEU A 328 -9.51 -19.01 2.54
CA LEU A 328 -8.62 -19.18 3.69
C LEU A 328 -9.15 -18.46 4.94
N ALA A 329 -9.63 -17.23 4.78
CA ALA A 329 -10.23 -16.48 5.89
C ALA A 329 -11.47 -17.19 6.47
N SER A 330 -12.31 -17.80 5.64
CA SER A 330 -13.50 -18.56 6.09
C SER A 330 -13.17 -19.87 6.82
N GLU A 331 -11.99 -20.43 6.54
CA GLU A 331 -11.44 -21.61 7.22
C GLU A 331 -10.68 -21.26 8.52
N GLY A 332 -10.63 -19.98 8.88
CA GLY A 332 -9.91 -19.47 10.05
C GLY A 332 -8.38 -19.43 9.86
N ILE A 333 -7.87 -19.48 8.63
CA ILE A 333 -6.44 -19.41 8.35
C ILE A 333 -6.02 -17.93 8.27
N TYR A 334 -5.34 -17.44 9.30
CA TYR A 334 -4.83 -16.06 9.38
C TYR A 334 -3.30 -16.04 9.57
N PRO A 335 -2.56 -15.21 8.82
CA PRO A 335 -3.04 -14.31 7.76
C PRO A 335 -3.57 -15.08 6.53
N ALA A 336 -4.63 -14.57 5.91
CA ALA A 336 -5.35 -15.26 4.83
C ALA A 336 -4.64 -15.17 3.46
N ILE A 337 -3.31 -15.25 3.44
CA ILE A 337 -2.49 -15.11 2.23
C ILE A 337 -2.48 -16.44 1.48
N ASP A 338 -2.86 -16.42 0.20
CA ASP A 338 -2.80 -17.59 -0.68
C ASP A 338 -1.37 -17.79 -1.20
N PRO A 339 -0.65 -18.85 -0.78
CA PRO A 339 0.74 -19.07 -1.17
C PRO A 339 0.91 -19.50 -2.64
N LEU A 340 -0.18 -19.90 -3.31
CA LEU A 340 -0.17 -20.33 -4.71
C LEU A 340 -0.54 -19.18 -5.64
N ALA A 341 -1.46 -18.31 -5.24
CA ALA A 341 -1.85 -17.12 -6.02
C ALA A 341 -0.90 -15.93 -5.83
N SER A 342 -0.17 -15.90 -4.72
CA SER A 342 0.82 -14.85 -4.45
C SER A 342 2.17 -15.16 -5.11
N SER A 343 2.96 -14.13 -5.41
CA SER A 343 4.30 -14.29 -6.01
C SER A 343 5.27 -13.18 -5.59
N SER A 344 6.58 -13.44 -5.71
CA SER A 344 7.63 -12.46 -5.50
C SER A 344 8.78 -12.74 -6.47
N GLN A 345 9.33 -11.69 -7.08
CA GLN A 345 10.54 -11.77 -7.90
C GLN A 345 11.79 -12.08 -7.07
N LEU A 346 11.73 -11.86 -5.74
CA LEU A 346 12.85 -12.12 -4.84
C LEU A 346 12.99 -13.60 -4.47
N LEU A 347 11.99 -14.44 -4.76
CA LEU A 347 12.09 -15.87 -4.56
C LEU A 347 12.96 -16.50 -5.65
N ASP A 348 14.24 -16.15 -5.62
CA ASP A 348 15.30 -16.57 -6.53
C ASP A 348 16.49 -17.12 -5.70
N PRO A 349 17.10 -18.25 -6.09
CA PRO A 349 18.20 -18.85 -5.33
C PRO A 349 19.43 -17.94 -5.17
N GLU A 350 19.64 -16.96 -6.05
CA GLU A 350 20.73 -15.98 -5.93
C GLU A 350 20.44 -14.89 -4.89
N ILE A 351 19.15 -14.65 -4.57
CA ILE A 351 18.71 -13.61 -3.63
C ILE A 351 18.46 -14.21 -2.24
N VAL A 352 17.62 -15.24 -2.16
CA VAL A 352 17.24 -15.87 -0.86
C VAL A 352 18.13 -17.04 -0.47
N GLY A 353 18.97 -17.52 -1.38
CA GLY A 353 19.79 -18.71 -1.19
C GLY A 353 19.08 -20.00 -1.64
N ALA A 354 19.90 -20.99 -2.01
CA ALA A 354 19.41 -22.25 -2.58
C ALA A 354 18.52 -23.05 -1.62
N GLU A 355 18.80 -23.00 -0.32
CA GLU A 355 18.03 -23.75 0.67
C GLU A 355 16.61 -23.19 0.84
N HIS A 356 16.48 -21.88 1.02
CA HIS A 356 15.18 -21.21 1.12
C HIS A 356 14.37 -21.45 -0.15
N PHE A 357 14.96 -21.22 -1.33
CA PHE A 357 14.28 -21.44 -2.61
C PHE A 357 13.76 -22.88 -2.76
N LYS A 358 14.58 -23.88 -2.41
CA LYS A 358 14.20 -25.29 -2.47
C LYS A 358 13.03 -25.61 -1.52
N LEU A 359 13.12 -25.18 -0.26
CA LEU A 359 12.07 -25.42 0.74
C LEU A 359 10.75 -24.76 0.35
N ALA A 360 10.79 -23.52 -0.11
CA ALA A 360 9.61 -22.82 -0.61
C ALA A 360 9.00 -23.56 -1.82
N GLY A 361 9.83 -24.04 -2.76
CA GLY A 361 9.38 -24.84 -3.90
C GLY A 361 8.68 -26.14 -3.50
N GLU A 362 9.26 -26.90 -2.57
CA GLU A 362 8.68 -28.14 -2.04
C GLU A 362 7.35 -27.87 -1.30
N ALA A 363 7.31 -26.82 -0.48
CA ALA A 363 6.11 -26.38 0.22
C ALA A 363 4.99 -25.98 -0.76
N ARG A 364 5.30 -25.23 -1.82
CA ARG A 364 4.32 -24.86 -2.86
C ARG A 364 3.83 -26.08 -3.63
N ALA A 365 4.72 -27.00 -3.99
CA ALA A 365 4.33 -28.23 -4.68
C ALA A 365 3.38 -29.10 -3.83
N LEU A 366 3.65 -29.21 -2.53
CA LEU A 366 2.79 -29.92 -1.60
C LEU A 366 1.40 -29.28 -1.48
N LEU A 367 1.33 -27.95 -1.34
CA LEU A 367 0.07 -27.22 -1.25
C LEU A 367 -0.72 -27.25 -2.57
N ALA A 368 -0.04 -27.22 -3.71
CA ALA A 368 -0.66 -27.35 -5.03
C ALA A 368 -1.28 -28.75 -5.19
N ARG A 369 -0.52 -29.80 -4.84
CA ARG A 369 -1.03 -31.18 -4.84
C ARG A 369 -2.22 -31.34 -3.91
N PHE A 370 -2.20 -30.71 -2.73
CA PHE A 370 -3.34 -30.71 -1.82
C PHE A 370 -4.58 -30.09 -2.46
N ARG A 371 -4.45 -28.92 -3.12
CA ARG A 371 -5.55 -28.26 -3.82
C ARG A 371 -6.16 -29.13 -4.92
N GLU A 372 -5.34 -29.83 -5.71
CA GLU A 372 -5.84 -30.78 -6.73
C GLU A 372 -6.66 -31.92 -6.11
N LEU A 373 -6.27 -32.40 -4.93
CA LEU A 373 -6.94 -33.49 -4.24
C LEU A 373 -8.21 -33.04 -3.50
N GLN A 374 -8.41 -31.75 -3.24
CA GLN A 374 -9.58 -31.25 -2.50
C GLN A 374 -10.91 -31.60 -3.16
N ASP A 375 -11.01 -31.51 -4.49
CA ASP A 375 -12.23 -31.86 -5.23
C ASP A 375 -12.55 -33.35 -5.11
N ILE A 376 -11.51 -34.20 -5.20
CA ILE A 376 -11.64 -35.65 -5.02
C ILE A 376 -12.08 -35.96 -3.59
N ILE A 377 -11.46 -35.33 -2.58
CA ILE A 377 -11.81 -35.50 -1.17
C ILE A 377 -13.25 -35.07 -0.91
N ALA A 378 -13.71 -33.97 -1.51
CA ALA A 378 -15.06 -33.47 -1.33
C ALA A 378 -16.13 -34.41 -1.92
N LEU A 379 -15.80 -35.13 -3.00
CA LEU A 379 -16.73 -36.04 -3.69
C LEU A 379 -16.69 -37.48 -3.15
N LEU A 380 -15.50 -38.02 -2.89
CA LEU A 380 -15.27 -39.44 -2.60
C LEU A 380 -14.79 -39.70 -1.17
N GLY A 381 -14.31 -38.68 -0.47
CA GLY A 381 -13.69 -38.80 0.85
C GLY A 381 -12.20 -39.12 0.80
N VAL A 382 -11.51 -38.88 1.92
CA VAL A 382 -10.05 -39.08 2.06
C VAL A 382 -9.66 -40.56 1.97
N GLU A 383 -10.59 -41.47 2.29
CA GLU A 383 -10.36 -42.91 2.30
C GLU A 383 -10.16 -43.51 0.91
N GLU A 384 -10.57 -42.82 -0.16
CA GLU A 384 -10.41 -43.27 -1.54
C GLU A 384 -9.05 -42.90 -2.14
N LEU A 385 -8.25 -42.07 -1.43
CA LEU A 385 -6.92 -41.70 -1.88
C LEU A 385 -5.91 -42.82 -1.67
N GLY A 386 -4.89 -42.87 -2.53
CA GLY A 386 -3.71 -43.73 -2.34
C GLY A 386 -2.90 -43.31 -1.10
N ALA A 387 -2.08 -44.22 -0.55
CA ALA A 387 -1.31 -43.96 0.67
C ALA A 387 -0.39 -42.72 0.58
N ALA A 388 0.24 -42.50 -0.58
CA ALA A 388 1.09 -41.34 -0.83
C ALA A 388 0.29 -40.02 -0.84
N ASP A 389 -0.88 -40.01 -1.49
CA ASP A 389 -1.75 -38.83 -1.54
C ASP A 389 -2.36 -38.53 -0.16
N ARG A 390 -2.73 -39.55 0.63
CA ARG A 390 -3.15 -39.34 2.03
C ARG A 390 -2.05 -38.71 2.87
N LEU A 391 -0.80 -39.15 2.70
CA LEU A 391 0.34 -38.56 3.39
C LEU A 391 0.56 -37.10 2.97
N ALA A 392 0.49 -36.82 1.66
CA ALA A 392 0.60 -35.46 1.14
C ALA A 392 -0.49 -34.55 1.71
N VAL A 393 -1.75 -35.00 1.75
CA VAL A 393 -2.88 -34.26 2.35
C VAL A 393 -2.63 -33.96 3.82
N ARG A 394 -2.16 -34.95 4.61
CA ARG A 394 -1.85 -34.74 6.03
C ARG A 394 -0.75 -33.70 6.23
N ARG A 395 0.37 -33.81 5.51
CA ARG A 395 1.48 -32.85 5.59
C ARG A 395 1.06 -31.45 5.10
N ALA A 396 0.26 -31.37 4.04
CA ALA A 396 -0.23 -30.11 3.51
C ALA A 396 -1.13 -29.37 4.51
N ARG A 397 -2.05 -30.08 5.17
CA ARG A 397 -2.88 -29.51 6.24
C ARG A 397 -2.03 -28.98 7.39
N LYS A 398 -1.02 -29.74 7.82
CA LYS A 398 -0.08 -29.35 8.87
C LYS A 398 0.74 -28.12 8.48
N LEU A 399 1.23 -28.09 7.25
CA LEU A 399 1.93 -26.92 6.70
C LEU A 399 1.00 -25.69 6.64
N GLN A 400 -0.24 -25.85 6.18
CA GLN A 400 -1.24 -24.76 6.12
C GLN A 400 -1.54 -24.21 7.52
N ARG A 401 -1.66 -25.08 8.53
CA ARG A 401 -1.84 -24.67 9.93
C ARG A 401 -0.58 -24.00 10.46
N PHE A 402 0.61 -24.55 10.21
CA PHE A 402 1.87 -23.94 10.60
C PHE A 402 2.04 -22.54 10.03
N LEU A 403 1.63 -22.28 8.79
CA LEU A 403 1.72 -20.95 8.18
C LEU A 403 0.78 -19.90 8.81
N THR A 404 -0.14 -20.30 9.68
CA THR A 404 -0.91 -19.35 10.51
C THR A 404 -0.03 -18.70 11.57
N GLN A 405 -0.37 -17.49 11.97
CA GLN A 405 0.41 -16.74 12.93
C GLN A 405 -0.46 -15.76 13.71
N PRO A 406 -0.39 -15.77 15.06
CA PRO A 406 -1.02 -14.74 15.87
C PRO A 406 -0.22 -13.43 15.72
N PHE A 407 -0.91 -12.36 15.33
CA PHE A 407 -0.30 -11.05 15.14
C PHE A 407 -0.35 -10.23 16.43
N VAL A 408 0.70 -9.45 16.67
CA VAL A 408 0.82 -8.58 17.85
C VAL A 408 -0.31 -7.56 17.89
N VAL A 409 -0.66 -6.98 16.73
CA VAL A 409 -1.75 -5.99 16.64
C VAL A 409 -3.14 -6.57 16.93
N THR A 410 -3.27 -7.90 16.98
CA THR A 410 -4.55 -8.57 17.27
C THR A 410 -4.68 -9.10 18.70
N GLU A 411 -3.66 -8.94 19.54
CA GLU A 411 -3.65 -9.44 20.92
C GLU A 411 -4.86 -8.95 21.73
N ALA A 412 -5.21 -7.67 21.61
CA ALA A 412 -6.33 -7.04 22.32
C ALA A 412 -7.69 -7.69 21.99
N PHE A 413 -7.86 -8.17 20.76
CA PHE A 413 -9.12 -8.75 20.27
C PHE A 413 -9.17 -10.28 20.44
N THR A 414 -8.03 -10.95 20.34
CA THR A 414 -7.94 -12.42 20.31
C THR A 414 -7.55 -13.02 21.65
N GLY A 415 -6.92 -12.25 22.54
CA GLY A 415 -6.33 -12.71 23.80
C GLY A 415 -5.11 -13.63 23.64
N GLN A 416 -4.67 -13.88 22.40
CA GLN A 416 -3.49 -14.71 22.10
C GLN A 416 -2.28 -13.79 21.90
N THR A 417 -1.17 -14.09 22.58
CA THR A 417 0.09 -13.35 22.41
C THR A 417 0.59 -13.49 20.97
N GLY A 418 0.89 -12.35 20.36
CA GLY A 418 1.47 -12.25 19.03
C GLY A 418 2.86 -12.84 18.96
N ARG A 419 3.24 -13.23 17.74
CA ARG A 419 4.51 -13.86 17.45
C ARG A 419 5.12 -13.20 16.21
N SER A 420 6.34 -12.70 16.35
CA SER A 420 7.21 -12.35 15.22
C SER A 420 8.23 -13.47 15.08
N VAL A 421 8.27 -14.13 13.92
CA VAL A 421 9.05 -15.35 13.72
C VAL A 421 10.24 -15.06 12.81
N PRO A 422 11.49 -15.28 13.28
CA PRO A 422 12.67 -15.19 12.43
C PRO A 422 12.58 -16.11 11.20
N LEU A 423 13.19 -15.69 10.09
CA LEU A 423 13.23 -16.51 8.87
C LEU A 423 13.84 -17.89 9.13
N ALA A 424 14.91 -17.99 9.93
CA ALA A 424 15.57 -19.25 10.25
C ALA A 424 14.60 -20.27 10.88
N ASP A 425 13.79 -19.84 11.85
CA ASP A 425 12.81 -20.67 12.55
C ASP A 425 11.65 -21.08 11.62
N THR A 426 11.30 -20.19 10.69
CA THR A 426 10.31 -20.47 9.63
C THR A 426 10.80 -21.59 8.71
N LEU A 427 12.06 -21.51 8.27
CA LEU A 427 12.69 -22.54 7.43
C LEU A 427 12.85 -23.86 8.19
N GLU A 428 13.21 -23.82 9.47
CA GLU A 428 13.27 -25.02 10.32
C GLU A 428 11.93 -25.72 10.41
N GLY A 429 10.86 -24.99 10.79
CA GLY A 429 9.54 -25.59 10.91
C GLY A 429 9.01 -26.14 9.60
N CYS A 430 9.23 -25.43 8.50
CA CYS A 430 8.87 -25.93 7.17
C CYS A 430 9.62 -27.22 6.82
N ARG A 431 10.94 -27.26 7.06
CA ARG A 431 11.78 -28.44 6.83
C ARG A 431 11.33 -29.65 7.67
N ALA A 432 11.02 -29.44 8.95
CA ALA A 432 10.56 -30.50 9.85
C ALA A 432 9.24 -31.12 9.38
N ILE A 433 8.27 -30.29 8.98
CA ILE A 433 6.97 -30.75 8.47
C ILE A 433 7.14 -31.50 7.13
N LEU A 434 7.95 -30.97 6.21
CA LEU A 434 8.20 -31.61 4.92
C LEU A 434 8.96 -32.94 5.07
N ALA A 435 9.89 -33.03 6.02
CA ALA A 435 10.64 -34.25 6.33
C ALA A 435 9.78 -35.33 7.02
N GLY A 436 8.65 -34.95 7.63
CA GLY A 436 7.72 -35.86 8.30
C GLY A 436 7.87 -35.96 9.82
N GLU A 437 8.65 -35.08 10.44
CA GLU A 437 8.78 -35.03 11.91
C GLU A 437 7.42 -34.84 12.58
N ALA A 438 6.57 -34.02 11.97
CA ALA A 438 5.24 -33.70 12.49
C ALA A 438 4.13 -34.65 12.01
N ASP A 439 4.43 -35.80 11.37
CA ASP A 439 3.41 -36.66 10.73
C ASP A 439 2.37 -37.22 11.70
N ASP A 440 2.76 -37.46 12.96
CA ASP A 440 1.89 -38.01 14.00
C ASP A 440 1.27 -36.95 14.92
N TRP A 441 1.67 -35.68 14.78
CA TRP A 441 1.19 -34.59 15.63
C TRP A 441 -0.27 -34.20 15.33
N SER A 442 -0.93 -33.57 16.31
CA SER A 442 -2.24 -32.96 16.12
C SER A 442 -2.15 -31.70 15.23
N ASP A 443 -3.12 -31.53 14.31
CA ASP A 443 -3.23 -30.31 13.50
C ASP A 443 -3.35 -29.05 14.38
N GLN A 444 -3.94 -29.17 15.57
CA GLN A 444 -4.16 -28.06 16.50
C GLN A 444 -2.85 -27.57 17.13
N SER A 445 -1.86 -28.44 17.28
CA SER A 445 -0.56 -28.08 17.85
C SER A 445 0.24 -27.15 16.93
N LEU A 446 -0.03 -27.21 15.62
CA LEU A 446 0.56 -26.36 14.60
C LEU A 446 -0.26 -25.08 14.30
N TYR A 447 -1.42 -24.89 14.94
CA TYR A 447 -2.29 -23.77 14.66
C TYR A 447 -2.03 -22.57 15.59
N MET A 448 -1.92 -21.37 15.00
CA MET A 448 -1.68 -20.09 15.68
C MET A 448 -0.50 -20.18 16.65
N ILE A 449 0.68 -20.50 16.11
CA ILE A 449 1.95 -20.58 16.84
C ILE A 449 3.02 -19.67 16.23
N GLY A 450 4.09 -19.45 16.99
CA GLY A 450 5.33 -18.87 16.48
C GLY A 450 6.12 -19.88 15.64
N GLY A 451 7.23 -20.37 16.19
CA GLY A 451 8.08 -21.40 15.59
C GLY A 451 7.64 -22.83 15.91
N ILE A 452 8.31 -23.81 15.30
CA ILE A 452 7.98 -25.24 15.44
C ILE A 452 8.18 -25.78 16.87
N ASP A 453 9.05 -25.15 17.66
CA ASP A 453 9.30 -25.53 19.05
C ASP A 453 8.05 -25.38 19.93
N GLU A 454 7.19 -24.41 19.65
CA GLU A 454 5.91 -24.28 20.35
C GLU A 454 5.00 -25.48 20.07
N ALA A 455 5.05 -26.04 18.86
CA ALA A 455 4.31 -27.26 18.52
C ALA A 455 4.89 -28.48 19.25
N ARG A 456 6.23 -28.61 19.31
CA ARG A 456 6.91 -29.67 20.05
C ARG A 456 6.48 -29.67 21.53
N GLN A 457 6.48 -28.49 22.17
CA GLN A 457 6.03 -28.32 23.56
C GLN A 457 4.55 -28.66 23.76
N ARG A 458 3.67 -28.30 22.82
CA ARG A 458 2.24 -28.64 22.89
C ARG A 458 2.00 -30.14 22.79
N GLU A 459 2.74 -30.84 21.93
CA GLU A 459 2.66 -32.30 21.81
C GLU A 459 3.22 -33.01 23.04
N GLU A 460 4.35 -32.54 23.58
CA GLU A 460 4.91 -33.06 24.83
C GLU A 460 3.97 -32.90 26.03
N ALA A 461 3.23 -31.78 26.10
CA ALA A 461 2.25 -31.55 27.16
C ALA A 461 0.95 -32.36 26.99
N ALA A 462 0.67 -32.85 25.78
CA ALA A 462 -0.51 -33.64 25.47
C ALA A 462 -0.27 -35.17 25.57
N ALA A 463 1.00 -35.59 25.51
CA ALA A 463 1.46 -36.96 25.74
C ALA A 463 1.51 -37.31 27.24
#